data_AF-A0A2J8ABW4-F1
#
_entry.id   AF-A0A2J8ABW4-F1
#
_cell.length_a   1.000
_cell.length_b   1.000
_cell.length_c   1.000
_cell.angle_alpha   90.00
_cell.angle_beta   90.00
_cell.angle_gamma   90.00
#
_symmetry.space_group_name_H-M   'P 1'
#
loop_
_entity.id
_entity.type
_entity.pdbx_description
1 polymer ?
#
loop_
_entity_poly.entity_id
_entity_poly.type
_entity_poly.pdbx_seq_one_letter_code
_entity_poly.pdbx_strand_id
1 'polypeptide(L)'
;MMSAFQLFMLHRVLSRHRDFVSQFEERVFRRFRLSGRYQEAREAGAEPLASKGAALQLLASLSAAAGDSEDEDAAAFLTPGNLLIMEAWDEAVVAKGLELDEYQALRALGDTAGCSSSQQRSARDALRQLASCLPEGFAACRQPLEKLLTLLAGGSA
;
A
#
# COMPACT_ATOMS: atom_id res chain seq x y z
N MET A 1 -7.12 -22.68 -18.96
CA MET A 1 -7.59 -21.50 -19.71
C MET A 1 -8.64 -20.79 -18.87
N MET A 2 -8.45 -19.52 -18.57
CA MET A 2 -9.49 -18.71 -17.90
C MET A 2 -10.58 -18.34 -18.90
N SER A 3 -11.84 -18.33 -18.47
CA SER A 3 -12.93 -17.84 -19.32
C SER A 3 -12.87 -16.33 -19.49
N ALA A 4 -13.42 -15.81 -20.58
CA ALA A 4 -13.52 -14.35 -20.82
C ALA A 4 -14.27 -13.63 -19.68
N PHE A 5 -15.23 -14.30 -19.04
CA PHE A 5 -15.94 -13.79 -17.87
C PHE A 5 -15.05 -13.71 -16.62
N GLN A 6 -14.21 -14.73 -16.38
CA GLN A 6 -13.25 -14.73 -15.27
C GLN A 6 -12.17 -13.65 -15.48
N LEU A 7 -11.70 -13.45 -16.71
CA LEU A 7 -10.77 -12.37 -17.07
C LEU A 7 -11.40 -10.99 -16.84
N PHE A 8 -12.65 -10.79 -17.25
CA PHE A 8 -13.37 -9.53 -17.03
C PHE A 8 -13.60 -9.22 -15.54
N MET A 9 -14.01 -10.22 -14.75
CA MET A 9 -14.22 -10.07 -13.31
C MET A 9 -12.91 -9.83 -12.57
N LEU A 10 -11.83 -10.54 -12.93
CA LEU A 10 -10.49 -10.32 -12.42
C LEU A 10 -10.03 -8.88 -12.72
N HIS A 11 -10.18 -8.43 -13.96
CA HIS A 11 -9.79 -7.07 -14.35
C HIS A 11 -10.56 -6.00 -13.54
N ARG A 12 -11.83 -6.25 -13.22
CA ARG A 12 -12.63 -5.38 -12.34
C ARG A 12 -12.18 -5.37 -10.89
N VAL A 13 -11.75 -6.50 -10.34
CA VAL A 13 -11.24 -6.56 -8.96
C VAL A 13 -9.87 -5.89 -8.88
N LEU A 14 -8.99 -6.16 -9.86
CA LEU A 14 -7.64 -5.59 -9.94
C LEU A 14 -7.65 -4.08 -10.24
N SER A 15 -8.56 -3.59 -11.09
CA SER A 15 -8.65 -2.15 -11.37
C SER A 15 -9.11 -1.34 -10.15
N ARG A 16 -9.83 -1.97 -9.22
CA ARG A 16 -10.33 -1.35 -7.97
C ARG A 16 -9.42 -1.57 -6.78
N HIS A 17 -8.56 -2.58 -6.84
CA HIS A 17 -7.55 -2.86 -5.82
C HIS A 17 -6.73 -1.61 -5.47
N ARG A 18 -6.35 -0.80 -6.48
CA ARG A 18 -5.62 0.46 -6.28
C ARG A 18 -6.39 1.46 -5.40
N ASP A 19 -7.71 1.55 -5.53
CA ASP A 19 -8.54 2.44 -4.71
C ASP A 19 -8.58 1.98 -3.26
N PHE A 20 -8.60 0.65 -3.01
CA PHE A 20 -8.57 0.09 -1.66
C PHE A 20 -7.22 0.29 -0.99
N VAL A 21 -6.12 0.02 -1.70
CA VAL A 21 -4.78 0.33 -1.20
C VAL A 21 -4.65 1.83 -0.90
N SER A 22 -5.10 2.69 -1.81
CA SER A 22 -5.07 4.14 -1.61
C SER A 22 -5.87 4.60 -0.38
N GLN A 23 -7.04 4.01 -0.12
CA GLN A 23 -7.84 4.27 1.09
C GLN A 23 -7.16 3.77 2.37
N PHE A 24 -6.49 2.62 2.32
CA PHE A 24 -5.72 2.11 3.44
C PHE A 24 -4.52 3.01 3.76
N GLU A 25 -3.75 3.39 2.74
CA GLU A 25 -2.61 4.29 2.88
C GLU A 25 -3.01 5.67 3.43
N GLU A 26 -4.22 6.16 3.13
CA GLU A 26 -4.76 7.37 3.74
C GLU A 26 -4.93 7.21 5.26
N ARG A 27 -5.38 6.03 5.73
CA ARG A 27 -5.46 5.71 7.17
C ARG A 27 -4.07 5.55 7.78
N VAL A 28 -3.13 4.94 7.06
CA VAL A 28 -1.71 4.81 7.46
C VAL A 28 -1.10 6.19 7.62
N PHE A 29 -1.20 7.06 6.61
CA PHE A 29 -0.63 8.41 6.63
C PHE A 29 -1.10 9.24 7.83
N ARG A 30 -2.40 9.18 8.16
CA ARG A 30 -2.93 9.87 9.36
C ARG A 30 -2.33 9.34 10.66
N ARG A 31 -2.05 8.03 10.76
CA ARG A 31 -1.44 7.41 11.93
C ARG A 31 0.07 7.69 12.00
N PHE A 32 0.75 7.54 10.87
CA PHE A 32 2.16 7.84 10.65
C PHE A 32 2.51 9.24 11.18
N ARG A 33 1.74 10.26 10.83
CA ARG A 33 1.98 11.65 11.30
C ARG A 33 1.87 11.83 12.82
N LEU A 34 1.30 10.86 13.52
CA LEU A 34 1.14 10.88 14.98
C LEU A 34 2.11 9.92 15.69
N SER A 35 3.00 9.22 14.97
CA SER A 35 3.95 8.30 15.58
C SER A 35 5.11 9.04 16.24
N GLY A 36 5.68 8.44 17.28
CA GLY A 36 6.89 8.94 17.94
C GLY A 36 8.06 9.00 16.95
N ARG A 37 8.23 7.94 16.15
CA ARG A 37 9.27 7.88 15.12
C ARG A 37 9.17 9.00 14.08
N TYR A 38 7.97 9.45 13.72
CA TYR A 38 7.83 10.61 12.84
C TYR A 38 8.28 11.90 13.52
N GLN A 39 8.07 12.06 14.83
CA GLN A 39 8.62 13.20 15.57
C GLN A 39 10.14 13.13 15.68
N GLU A 40 10.70 11.94 15.99
CA GLU A 40 12.16 11.71 16.02
C GLU A 40 12.80 12.01 14.66
N ALA A 41 12.16 11.60 13.56
CA ALA A 41 12.61 11.93 12.21
C ALA A 41 12.72 13.45 11.98
N ARG A 42 11.73 14.21 12.48
CA ARG A 42 11.69 15.68 12.37
C ARG A 42 12.82 16.33 13.18
N GLU A 43 13.08 15.81 14.38
CA GLU A 43 14.20 16.25 15.22
C GLU A 43 15.55 15.93 14.58
N ALA A 44 15.65 14.82 13.85
CA ALA A 44 16.81 14.43 13.05
C ALA A 44 16.93 15.20 11.71
N GLY A 45 16.09 16.21 11.47
CA GLY A 45 16.17 17.08 10.29
C GLY A 45 15.37 16.62 9.08
N ALA A 46 14.50 15.61 9.19
CA ALA A 46 13.65 15.22 8.07
C ALA A 46 12.61 16.30 7.73
N GLU A 47 12.40 16.52 6.44
CA GLU A 47 11.42 17.48 5.94
C GLU A 47 9.97 17.05 6.26
N PRO A 48 9.05 17.99 6.52
CA PRO A 48 7.69 17.67 6.90
C PRO A 48 6.89 17.22 5.67
N LEU A 49 6.42 15.98 5.70
CA LEU A 49 5.54 15.45 4.67
C LEU A 49 4.09 15.95 4.81
N ALA A 50 3.71 16.89 3.94
CA ALA A 50 2.39 17.52 3.94
C ALA A 50 1.25 16.60 3.43
N SER A 51 1.58 15.58 2.63
CA SER A 51 0.59 14.70 1.99
C SER A 51 1.04 13.25 1.94
N LYS A 52 0.06 12.34 1.81
CA LYS A 52 0.28 10.92 1.52
C LYS A 52 1.16 10.73 0.28
N GLY A 53 0.91 11.52 -0.77
CA GLY A 53 1.69 11.45 -2.01
C GLY A 53 3.17 11.76 -1.79
N ALA A 54 3.47 12.80 -1.00
CA ALA A 54 4.85 13.13 -0.64
C ALA A 54 5.52 12.02 0.17
N ALA A 55 4.80 11.40 1.11
CA ALA A 55 5.31 10.26 1.86
C ALA A 55 5.66 9.07 0.96
N LEU A 56 4.72 8.67 0.10
CA LEU A 56 4.94 7.55 -0.83
C LEU A 56 6.07 7.83 -1.83
N GLN A 57 6.23 9.08 -2.27
CA GLN A 57 7.33 9.48 -3.14
C GLN A 57 8.68 9.36 -2.44
N LEU A 58 8.79 9.85 -1.20
CA LEU A 58 10.02 9.71 -0.42
C LEU A 58 10.38 8.23 -0.18
N LEU A 59 9.40 7.41 0.19
CA LEU A 59 9.62 5.97 0.38
C LEU A 59 10.09 5.28 -0.92
N ALA A 60 9.52 5.65 -2.06
CA ALA A 60 9.96 5.14 -3.35
C ALA A 60 11.41 5.55 -3.66
N SER A 61 11.78 6.81 -3.41
CA SER A 61 13.15 7.30 -3.55
C SER A 61 14.13 6.58 -2.62
N LEU A 62 13.74 6.32 -1.36
CA LEU A 62 14.54 5.55 -0.41
C LEU A 62 14.78 4.12 -0.89
N SER A 63 13.74 3.44 -1.39
CA SER A 63 13.87 2.08 -1.92
C SER A 63 14.73 2.03 -3.19
N ALA A 64 14.63 3.04 -4.06
CA ALA A 64 15.49 3.14 -5.23
C ALA A 64 16.96 3.35 -4.83
N ALA A 65 17.22 4.32 -3.95
CA ALA A 65 18.56 4.62 -3.43
C ALA A 65 19.21 3.45 -2.67
N ALA A 66 18.42 2.62 -2.00
CA ALA A 66 18.91 1.41 -1.34
C ALA A 66 19.24 0.26 -2.30
N GLY A 67 18.64 0.27 -3.50
CA GLY A 67 18.80 -0.78 -4.51
C GLY A 67 19.94 -0.53 -5.51
N ASP A 68 20.41 0.70 -5.64
CA ASP A 68 21.46 1.08 -6.59
C ASP A 68 22.73 1.52 -5.84
N SER A 69 23.74 0.65 -5.84
CA SER A 69 24.99 0.87 -5.10
C SER A 69 25.94 1.90 -5.74
N GLU A 70 25.64 2.36 -6.96
CA GLU A 70 26.44 3.33 -7.70
C GLU A 70 25.81 4.73 -7.76
N ASP A 71 24.63 4.91 -7.14
CA ASP A 71 23.94 6.19 -7.16
C ASP A 71 24.61 7.19 -6.19
N GLU A 72 25.40 8.11 -6.74
CA GLU A 72 26.07 9.19 -5.98
C GLU A 72 25.06 10.04 -5.19
N ASP A 73 23.79 10.04 -5.60
CA ASP A 73 22.71 10.77 -4.92
C ASP A 73 22.03 9.94 -3.81
N ALA A 74 22.38 8.66 -3.63
CA ALA A 74 21.78 7.81 -2.59
C ALA A 74 21.98 8.38 -1.18
N ALA A 75 23.13 9.01 -0.92
CA ALA A 75 23.44 9.64 0.36
C ALA A 75 22.50 10.83 0.68
N ALA A 76 21.95 11.50 -0.33
CA ALA A 76 20.99 12.59 -0.15
C ALA A 76 19.62 12.08 0.33
N PHE A 77 19.27 10.83 0.00
CA PHE A 77 18.02 10.22 0.39
C PHE A 77 18.14 9.38 1.66
N LEU A 78 19.23 8.63 1.85
CA LEU A 78 19.46 7.73 2.99
C LEU A 78 19.94 8.46 4.25
N THR A 79 19.33 9.61 4.56
CA THR A 79 19.63 10.36 5.79
C THR A 79 19.02 9.69 7.02
N PRO A 80 19.59 9.87 8.23
CA PRO A 80 19.01 9.32 9.46
C PRO A 80 17.53 9.69 9.66
N GLY A 81 17.16 10.94 9.36
CA GLY A 81 15.77 11.39 9.44
C GLY A 81 14.85 10.66 8.45
N ASN A 82 15.29 10.44 7.21
CA ASN A 82 14.46 9.76 6.22
C ASN A 82 14.30 8.26 6.51
N LEU A 83 15.32 7.61 7.10
CA LEU A 83 15.21 6.24 7.58
C LEU A 83 14.17 6.12 8.71
N LEU A 84 14.14 7.08 9.64
CA LEU A 84 13.11 7.15 10.67
C LEU A 84 11.70 7.39 10.09
N ILE A 85 11.59 8.10 8.96
CA ILE A 85 10.30 8.22 8.23
C ILE A 85 9.86 6.87 7.67
N MET A 86 10.76 6.08 7.10
CA MET A 86 10.46 4.73 6.62
C MET A 86 9.97 3.85 7.75
N GLU A 87 10.71 3.83 8.86
CA GLU A 87 10.34 3.11 10.07
C GLU A 87 8.98 3.54 10.65
N ALA A 88 8.70 4.84 10.67
CA ALA A 88 7.41 5.37 11.12
C ALA A 88 6.25 4.95 10.21
N TRP A 89 6.49 4.85 8.90
CA TRP A 89 5.47 4.39 7.95
C TRP A 89 5.16 2.91 8.16
N ASP A 90 6.21 2.08 8.29
CA ASP A 90 6.09 0.65 8.53
C ASP A 90 5.32 0.35 9.82
N GLU A 91 5.64 1.05 10.91
CA GLU A 91 4.87 0.97 12.16
C GLU A 91 3.40 1.33 11.96
N ALA A 92 3.11 2.34 11.15
CA ALA A 92 1.75 2.76 10.87
C ALA A 92 0.99 1.74 10.00
N VAL A 93 1.66 1.05 9.07
CA VAL A 93 1.09 -0.07 8.28
C VAL A 93 0.69 -1.21 9.23
N VAL A 94 1.62 -1.63 10.09
CA VAL A 94 1.38 -2.70 11.08
C VAL A 94 0.28 -2.31 12.06
N ALA A 95 0.28 -1.07 12.56
CA ALA A 95 -0.76 -0.57 13.44
C ALA A 95 -2.15 -0.46 12.77
N LYS A 96 -2.22 -0.49 11.43
CA LYS A 96 -3.47 -0.56 10.67
C LYS A 96 -3.87 -1.97 10.27
N GLY A 97 -3.09 -2.97 10.67
CA GLY A 97 -3.47 -4.39 10.62
C GLY A 97 -2.94 -5.15 9.42
N LEU A 98 -2.03 -4.58 8.62
CA LEU A 98 -1.30 -5.34 7.59
C LEU A 98 0.14 -5.57 8.02
N GLU A 99 0.67 -6.76 7.74
CA GLU A 99 2.10 -7.01 7.77
C GLU A 99 2.80 -6.32 6.60
N LEU A 100 4.11 -6.07 6.71
CA LEU A 100 4.84 -5.35 5.67
C LEU A 100 4.87 -6.13 4.35
N ASP A 101 5.08 -7.44 4.41
CA ASP A 101 5.08 -8.30 3.22
C ASP A 101 3.70 -8.34 2.55
N GLU A 102 2.61 -8.34 3.35
CA GLU A 102 1.23 -8.25 2.84
C GLU A 102 0.99 -6.92 2.12
N TYR A 103 1.44 -5.81 2.71
CA TYR A 103 1.32 -4.48 2.13
C TYR A 103 2.13 -4.34 0.83
N GLN A 104 3.37 -4.86 0.81
CA GLN A 104 4.22 -4.87 -0.39
C GLN A 104 3.61 -5.72 -1.51
N ALA A 105 3.11 -6.92 -1.20
CA ALA A 105 2.45 -7.78 -2.16
C ALA A 105 1.20 -7.12 -2.78
N LEU A 106 0.42 -6.40 -1.96
CA LEU A 106 -0.70 -5.60 -2.45
C LEU A 106 -0.21 -4.50 -3.37
N ARG A 107 0.80 -3.72 -2.97
CA ARG A 107 1.33 -2.64 -3.82
C ARG A 107 1.84 -3.12 -5.18
N ALA A 108 2.56 -4.23 -5.23
CA ALA A 108 3.08 -4.80 -6.48
C ALA A 108 1.96 -5.22 -7.46
N LEU A 109 0.80 -5.61 -6.94
CA LEU A 109 -0.36 -5.99 -7.75
C LEU A 109 -0.92 -4.79 -8.55
N GLY A 110 -0.80 -3.56 -8.02
CA GLY A 110 -1.31 -2.34 -8.64
C GLY A 110 -0.62 -1.95 -9.95
N ASP A 111 0.65 -2.33 -10.11
CA ASP A 111 1.48 -1.94 -11.27
C ASP A 111 1.19 -2.81 -12.51
N THR A 112 0.51 -3.95 -12.34
CA THR A 112 0.18 -4.89 -13.44
C THR A 112 -1.21 -4.67 -14.07
N ALA A 113 -2.07 -3.88 -13.42
CA ALA A 113 -3.47 -3.70 -13.84
C ALA A 113 -3.71 -2.28 -14.38
N GLY A 114 -3.69 -2.15 -15.71
CA GLY A 114 -3.99 -0.91 -16.42
C GLY A 114 -5.39 -0.35 -16.13
N CYS A 115 -5.46 0.98 -16.10
CA CYS A 115 -6.62 1.85 -15.85
C CYS A 115 -8.02 1.26 -16.15
N SER A 116 -8.99 1.49 -15.26
CA SER A 116 -10.00 2.56 -15.47
C SER A 116 -11.14 2.51 -14.44
N SER A 117 -11.60 3.71 -14.12
CA SER A 117 -12.73 4.07 -13.28
C SER A 117 -13.97 3.23 -13.53
N SER A 118 -14.51 2.63 -12.47
CA SER A 118 -15.89 2.14 -12.49
C SER A 118 -16.52 2.21 -11.10
N GLN A 119 -17.52 3.08 -10.97
CA GLN A 119 -18.56 3.18 -9.92
C GLN A 119 -18.26 2.48 -8.58
N GLN A 120 -18.07 3.32 -7.56
CA GLN A 120 -17.91 3.00 -6.15
C GLN A 120 -18.84 1.86 -5.72
N ARG A 121 -18.24 0.69 -5.46
CA ARG A 121 -18.83 -0.36 -4.61
C ARG A 121 -18.03 -0.38 -3.33
N SER A 122 -18.71 -0.52 -2.19
CA SER A 122 -18.07 -0.48 -0.87
C SER A 122 -17.06 -1.63 -0.71
N ALA A 123 -16.09 -1.52 0.19
CA ALA A 123 -15.15 -2.61 0.50
C ALA A 123 -15.88 -3.92 0.88
N ARG A 124 -17.04 -3.79 1.54
CA ARG A 124 -17.94 -4.91 1.89
C ARG A 124 -18.56 -5.61 0.68
N ASP A 125 -18.82 -4.88 -0.40
CA ASP A 125 -19.33 -5.47 -1.65
C ASP A 125 -18.21 -6.13 -2.46
N ALA A 126 -17.00 -5.58 -2.40
CA ALA A 126 -15.82 -6.18 -3.00
C ALA A 126 -15.45 -7.49 -2.31
N LEU A 127 -15.50 -7.55 -0.98
CA LEU A 127 -15.25 -8.77 -0.20
C LEU A 127 -16.23 -9.90 -0.58
N ARG A 128 -17.52 -9.57 -0.76
CA ARG A 128 -18.54 -10.54 -1.20
C ARG A 128 -18.27 -11.08 -2.61
N GLN A 129 -17.74 -10.26 -3.52
CA GLN A 129 -17.40 -10.68 -4.88
C GLN A 129 -16.08 -11.46 -4.94
N LEU A 130 -15.16 -11.16 -4.04
CA LEU A 130 -13.84 -11.81 -3.98
C LEU A 130 -13.97 -13.33 -3.76
N ALA A 131 -14.86 -13.72 -2.84
CA ALA A 131 -15.15 -15.12 -2.52
C ALA A 131 -15.64 -15.93 -3.73
N SER A 132 -16.24 -15.27 -4.73
CA SER A 132 -16.85 -15.92 -5.89
C SER A 132 -16.02 -15.93 -7.17
N CYS A 133 -14.90 -15.18 -7.25
CA CYS A 133 -14.30 -14.85 -8.56
C CYS A 133 -12.77 -14.80 -8.64
N LEU A 134 -12.02 -15.08 -7.56
CA LEU A 134 -10.55 -15.06 -7.62
C LEU A 134 -9.99 -16.30 -8.35
N PRO A 135 -9.24 -16.13 -9.46
CA PRO A 135 -8.57 -17.24 -10.14
C PRO A 135 -7.42 -17.79 -9.31
N GLU A 136 -7.12 -19.08 -9.46
CA GLU A 136 -6.05 -19.77 -8.70
C GLU A 136 -4.68 -19.11 -8.83
N GLY A 137 -4.38 -18.43 -9.95
CA GLY A 137 -3.12 -17.70 -10.17
C GLY A 137 -2.91 -16.48 -9.27
N PHE A 138 -3.91 -16.05 -8.52
CA PHE A 138 -3.83 -14.93 -7.56
C PHE A 138 -3.89 -15.38 -6.10
N ALA A 139 -3.70 -16.68 -5.83
CA ALA A 139 -3.75 -17.24 -4.48
C ALA A 139 -2.83 -16.52 -3.49
N ALA A 140 -1.62 -16.11 -3.94
CA ALA A 140 -0.65 -15.39 -3.10
C ALA A 140 -1.16 -14.01 -2.63
N CYS A 141 -1.99 -13.34 -3.42
CA CYS A 141 -2.52 -12.02 -3.10
C CYS A 141 -3.93 -12.07 -2.48
N ARG A 142 -4.56 -13.25 -2.48
CA ARG A 142 -5.94 -13.44 -1.99
C ARG A 142 -6.07 -13.08 -0.52
N GLN A 143 -5.24 -13.67 0.33
CA GLN A 143 -5.29 -13.44 1.78
C GLN A 143 -5.01 -11.97 2.13
N PRO A 144 -3.95 -11.32 1.62
CA PRO A 144 -3.73 -9.88 1.82
C PRO A 144 -4.92 -9.02 1.35
N LEU A 145 -5.54 -9.35 0.21
CA LEU A 145 -6.66 -8.59 -0.33
C LEU A 145 -7.94 -8.76 0.49
N GLU A 146 -8.25 -9.97 0.97
CA GLU A 146 -9.36 -10.23 1.88
C GLU A 146 -9.19 -9.47 3.19
N LYS A 147 -7.96 -9.47 3.74
CA LYS A 147 -7.61 -8.74 4.96
C LYS A 147 -7.78 -7.22 4.79
N LEU A 148 -7.20 -6.66 3.72
CA LEU A 148 -7.36 -5.25 3.36
C LEU A 148 -8.84 -4.85 3.28
N LEU A 149 -9.66 -5.61 2.56
CA LEU A 149 -11.07 -5.33 2.39
C LEU A 149 -11.85 -5.42 3.71
N THR A 150 -11.49 -6.36 4.58
CA THR A 150 -12.07 -6.50 5.93
C THR A 150 -11.77 -5.27 6.78
N LEU A 151 -10.50 -4.86 6.83
CA LEU A 151 -10.05 -3.66 7.54
C LEU A 151 -10.77 -2.40 7.04
N LEU A 152 -10.94 -2.28 5.71
CA LEU A 152 -11.63 -1.14 5.12
C LEU A 152 -13.14 -1.15 5.39
N ALA A 153 -13.77 -2.32 5.41
CA ALA A 153 -15.19 -2.50 5.71
C ALA A 153 -15.56 -2.25 7.20
N GLY A 154 -14.57 -1.97 8.06
CA GLY A 154 -14.77 -1.77 9.49
C GLY A 154 -14.83 -3.06 10.30
N GLY A 155 -14.45 -4.19 9.70
CA GLY A 155 -14.19 -5.41 10.44
C GLY A 155 -12.87 -5.26 11.21
N SER A 156 -12.93 -5.43 12.53
CA SER A 156 -11.73 -5.69 13.32
C SER A 156 -11.21 -7.07 12.93
N ALA A 157 -10.00 -7.13 12.38
CA ALA A 157 -9.24 -8.38 12.32
C ALA A 157 -8.77 -8.76 13.73
#